data_AF-A0A5R8PC76-F1
#
_entry.id   AF-A0A5R8PC76-F1
#
_cell.length_a   1.000
_cell.length_b   1.000
_cell.length_c   1.000
_cell.angle_alpha   90.00
_cell.angle_beta   90.00
_cell.angle_gamma   90.00
#
_symmetry.space_group_name_H-M   'P 1'
#
loop_
_entity.id
_entity.type
_entity.pdbx_description
1 polymer ?
#
loop_
_entity_poly.entity_id
_entity_poly.type
_entity_poly.pdbx_seq_one_letter_code
_entity_poly.pdbx_strand_id
1 'polypeptide(L)'
;MKTPALLMPATLLAAALTGTACTTSPTEEPGRTGCGAAKFDAPYESVEACSAEAVLIAATTAIFDYRPSEQRDQRAAFRSARPLMTREFATRAEQAALAWAPTTTKDWQNWATHATPITTTVRPTGDDHPPDTPTSTQRVLAVELQPAAQPGIGFAVYAHATRPDAGQGWVLADLGVRS
;
A
#
# COMPACT_ATOMS: atom_id res chain seq x y z
N MET A 1 -41.42 -76.85 -20.66
CA MET A 1 -42.68 -76.98 -21.43
C MET A 1 -43.58 -75.78 -21.11
N LYS A 2 -44.26 -75.23 -22.13
CA LYS A 2 -45.44 -74.32 -22.08
C LYS A 2 -45.38 -72.99 -21.31
N THR A 3 -45.24 -71.91 -22.09
CA THR A 3 -46.03 -70.64 -22.07
C THR A 3 -47.56 -70.91 -22.16
N PRO A 4 -48.49 -69.95 -21.90
CA PRO A 4 -48.55 -68.53 -22.32
C PRO A 4 -48.79 -67.55 -21.13
N ALA A 5 -49.26 -66.29 -21.22
CA ALA A 5 -49.90 -65.49 -22.29
C ALA A 5 -49.66 -63.96 -22.16
N LEU A 6 -50.43 -63.15 -22.91
CA LEU A 6 -50.47 -61.68 -22.88
C LEU A 6 -51.80 -61.14 -22.32
N LEU A 7 -51.80 -59.89 -21.84
CA LEU A 7 -52.86 -58.89 -22.13
C LEU A 7 -52.39 -57.46 -21.77
N MET A 8 -52.58 -56.53 -22.71
CA MET A 8 -52.54 -55.06 -22.55
C MET A 8 -54.00 -54.55 -22.64
N PRO A 9 -54.41 -53.33 -22.17
CA PRO A 9 -53.78 -52.06 -22.60
C PRO A 9 -53.83 -50.84 -21.64
N ALA A 10 -53.01 -49.84 -22.02
CA ALA A 10 -53.21 -48.38 -21.95
C ALA A 10 -54.00 -47.68 -20.81
N THR A 11 -53.28 -46.77 -20.13
CA THR A 11 -53.79 -45.38 -19.92
C THR A 11 -52.64 -44.38 -20.05
N LEU A 12 -52.80 -43.39 -20.93
CA LEU A 12 -51.93 -42.20 -20.97
C LEU A 12 -52.33 -41.22 -19.87
N LEU A 13 -51.34 -40.61 -19.23
CA LEU A 13 -51.45 -39.22 -18.76
C LEU A 13 -50.05 -38.61 -18.62
N ALA A 14 -49.70 -37.77 -19.60
CA ALA A 14 -48.50 -36.95 -19.54
C ALA A 14 -48.77 -35.72 -18.67
N ALA A 15 -47.88 -35.44 -17.72
CA ALA A 15 -47.83 -34.18 -16.98
C ALA A 15 -46.38 -33.70 -16.92
N ALA A 16 -45.88 -33.18 -18.05
CA ALA A 16 -44.59 -32.52 -18.11
C ALA A 16 -44.70 -31.15 -17.42
N LEU A 17 -44.39 -31.09 -16.13
CA LEU A 17 -44.17 -29.82 -15.43
C LEU A 17 -42.78 -29.29 -15.78
N THR A 18 -42.66 -28.71 -16.98
CA THR A 18 -41.54 -27.81 -17.30
C THR A 18 -41.71 -26.53 -16.49
N GLY A 19 -41.31 -26.58 -15.22
CA GLY A 19 -41.05 -25.39 -14.44
C GLY A 19 -39.87 -24.66 -15.08
N THR A 20 -40.16 -23.75 -16.01
CA THR A 20 -39.21 -22.73 -16.45
C THR A 20 -38.95 -21.82 -15.28
N ALA A 21 -38.05 -22.26 -14.40
CA ALA A 21 -37.39 -21.38 -13.46
C ALA A 21 -36.65 -20.34 -14.31
N CYS A 22 -37.21 -19.13 -14.38
CA CYS A 22 -36.47 -17.96 -14.80
C CYS A 22 -35.43 -17.66 -13.71
N THR A 23 -34.41 -18.51 -13.62
CA THR A 23 -33.13 -18.12 -13.05
C THR A 23 -32.57 -17.08 -14.00
N THR A 24 -32.96 -15.83 -13.79
CA THR A 24 -32.04 -14.73 -14.00
C THR A 24 -30.84 -15.07 -13.13
N SER A 25 -29.82 -15.68 -13.74
CA SER A 25 -28.48 -15.70 -13.16
C SER A 25 -28.22 -14.28 -12.68
N PRO A 26 -27.74 -14.06 -11.44
CA PRO A 26 -27.30 -12.73 -11.07
C PRO A 26 -26.31 -12.32 -12.15
N THR A 27 -26.62 -11.22 -12.86
CA THR A 27 -25.65 -10.63 -13.76
C THR A 27 -24.43 -10.36 -12.91
N GLU A 28 -23.36 -11.09 -13.19
CA GLU A 28 -22.07 -10.86 -12.59
C GLU A 28 -21.76 -9.40 -12.90
N GLU A 29 -21.85 -8.50 -11.91
CA GLU A 29 -21.38 -7.11 -12.08
C GLU A 29 -19.98 -7.26 -12.68
N PRO A 30 -19.67 -6.59 -13.81
CA PRO A 30 -18.37 -6.73 -14.46
C PRO A 30 -17.31 -6.53 -13.38
N GLY A 31 -16.61 -7.63 -13.06
CA GLY A 31 -15.96 -7.81 -11.77
C GLY A 31 -15.15 -6.57 -11.44
N ARG A 32 -15.34 -5.99 -10.26
CA ARG A 32 -14.84 -4.65 -9.92
C ARG A 32 -13.31 -4.67 -9.85
N THR A 33 -12.65 -4.59 -11.01
CA THR A 33 -11.21 -4.64 -11.25
C THR A 33 -10.51 -3.33 -10.87
N GLY A 34 -11.23 -2.40 -10.26
CA GLY A 34 -10.70 -1.21 -9.63
C GLY A 34 -10.55 -1.41 -8.13
N CYS A 35 -9.42 -0.96 -7.59
CA CYS A 35 -9.29 -0.75 -6.16
C CYS A 35 -10.34 0.30 -5.71
N GLY A 36 -11.09 -0.04 -4.66
CA GLY A 36 -12.18 0.76 -4.09
C GLY A 36 -11.80 1.34 -2.74
N ALA A 37 -10.51 1.60 -2.52
CA ALA A 37 -9.99 2.10 -1.25
C ALA A 37 -10.65 3.41 -0.84
N ALA A 38 -10.89 3.56 0.47
CA ALA A 38 -11.09 4.88 1.04
C ALA A 38 -9.84 5.74 0.82
N LYS A 39 -10.02 7.05 0.71
CA LYS A 39 -8.92 8.01 0.81
C LYS A 39 -8.30 7.92 2.19
N PHE A 40 -7.02 8.25 2.30
CA PHE A 40 -6.42 8.52 3.59
C PHE A 40 -7.02 9.78 4.21
N ASP A 41 -7.02 9.83 5.54
CA ASP A 41 -7.38 11.03 6.30
C ASP A 41 -6.33 12.15 6.10
N ALA A 42 -6.67 13.36 6.57
CA ALA A 42 -5.77 14.49 6.59
C ALA A 42 -4.43 14.16 7.29
N PRO A 43 -3.27 14.58 6.73
CA PRO A 43 -3.08 15.48 5.58
C PRO A 43 -2.85 14.76 4.23
N TYR A 44 -3.31 13.51 4.07
CA TYR A 44 -2.93 12.63 2.95
C TYR A 44 -4.07 12.38 1.95
N GLU A 45 -5.12 13.21 1.90
CA GLU A 45 -6.31 13.00 1.04
C GLU A 45 -6.04 13.08 -0.47
N SER A 46 -4.85 13.57 -0.84
CA SER A 46 -4.29 13.62 -2.20
C SER A 46 -3.41 12.42 -2.56
N VAL A 47 -3.14 11.51 -1.61
CA VAL A 47 -2.38 10.28 -1.88
C VAL A 47 -3.32 9.25 -2.48
N GLU A 48 -3.04 8.84 -3.72
CA GLU A 48 -3.80 7.83 -4.45
C GLU A 48 -3.60 6.44 -3.81
N ALA A 49 -4.45 6.09 -2.84
CA ALA A 49 -4.38 4.83 -2.07
C ALA A 49 -4.36 3.55 -2.94
N CYS A 50 -4.86 3.63 -4.17
CA CYS A 50 -4.86 2.53 -5.13
C CYS A 50 -3.54 2.39 -5.92
N SER A 51 -2.62 3.35 -5.82
CA SER A 51 -1.29 3.29 -6.42
C SER A 51 -0.23 2.99 -5.35
N ALA A 52 0.39 1.81 -5.43
CA ALA A 52 1.46 1.42 -4.53
C ALA A 52 2.63 2.43 -4.57
N GLU A 53 2.98 2.91 -5.76
CA GLU A 53 4.05 3.89 -5.94
C GLU A 53 3.72 5.25 -5.29
N ALA A 54 2.48 5.74 -5.43
CA ALA A 54 2.07 6.99 -4.79
C ALA A 54 2.13 6.89 -3.26
N VAL A 55 1.68 5.77 -2.69
CA VAL A 55 1.77 5.49 -1.25
C VAL A 55 3.23 5.38 -0.79
N LEU A 56 4.09 4.66 -1.53
CA LEU A 56 5.50 4.52 -1.19
C LEU A 56 6.24 5.86 -1.21
N ILE A 57 6.01 6.69 -2.22
CA ILE A 57 6.60 8.04 -2.32
C ILE A 57 6.07 8.93 -1.19
N ALA A 58 4.76 8.96 -0.95
CA ALA A 58 4.16 9.81 0.08
C ALA A 58 4.61 9.40 1.50
N ALA A 59 4.60 8.11 1.82
CA ALA A 59 5.02 7.60 3.12
C ALA A 59 6.51 7.87 3.37
N THR A 60 7.36 7.62 2.37
CA THR A 60 8.80 7.92 2.46
C THR A 60 9.04 9.43 2.60
N THR A 61 8.34 10.26 1.83
CA THR A 61 8.43 11.73 1.95
C THR A 61 8.06 12.19 3.35
N ALA A 62 6.97 11.67 3.93
CA ALA A 62 6.54 12.03 5.28
C ALA A 62 7.49 11.52 6.39
N ILE A 63 8.08 10.33 6.24
CA ILE A 63 9.10 9.81 7.17
C ILE A 63 10.35 10.71 7.22
N PHE A 64 10.67 11.35 6.08
CA PHE A 64 11.82 12.21 5.91
C PHE A 64 11.47 13.72 5.82
N ASP A 65 10.23 14.12 6.16
CA ASP A 65 9.81 15.53 6.24
C ASP A 65 10.34 16.17 7.53
N TYR A 66 11.65 16.41 7.53
CA TYR A 66 12.39 16.90 8.69
C TYR A 66 12.20 18.39 8.89
N ARG A 67 11.70 18.76 10.07
CA ARG A 67 11.48 20.15 10.48
C ARG A 67 12.16 20.41 11.82
N PRO A 68 13.50 20.59 11.86
CA PRO A 68 14.27 20.60 13.11
C PRO A 68 13.89 21.73 14.09
N SER A 69 13.20 22.77 13.64
CA SER A 69 12.61 23.83 14.47
C SER A 69 11.32 23.43 15.20
N GLU A 70 10.58 22.45 14.68
CA GLU A 70 9.29 21.96 15.21
C GLU A 70 9.42 20.58 15.87
N GLN A 71 10.38 19.79 15.39
CA GLN A 71 10.56 18.38 15.71
C GLN A 71 11.72 18.18 16.68
N ARG A 72 11.50 17.44 17.77
CA ARG A 72 12.56 17.08 18.73
C ARG A 72 13.67 16.24 18.09
N ASP A 73 13.27 15.27 17.28
CA ASP A 73 14.12 14.31 16.57
C ASP A 73 13.37 13.72 15.37
N GLN A 74 14.08 13.00 14.50
CA GLN A 74 13.59 12.39 13.25
C GLN A 74 12.33 11.52 13.43
N ARG A 75 12.09 10.98 14.63
CA ARG A 75 10.91 10.14 14.90
C ARG A 75 9.61 10.94 14.88
N ALA A 76 9.67 12.27 14.97
CA ALA A 76 8.49 13.11 14.83
C ALA A 76 7.93 13.05 13.39
N ALA A 77 8.79 13.09 12.37
CA ALA A 77 8.42 12.88 10.98
C ALA A 77 7.91 11.44 10.75
N PHE A 78 8.61 10.43 11.27
CA PHE A 78 8.10 9.04 11.26
C PHE A 78 6.68 8.91 11.86
N ARG A 79 6.41 9.58 12.99
CA ARG A 79 5.09 9.54 13.64
C ARG A 79 4.00 10.24 12.83
N SER A 80 4.30 11.26 12.02
CA SER A 80 3.30 11.89 11.15
C SER A 80 2.90 10.97 9.99
N ALA A 81 3.84 10.16 9.49
CA ALA A 81 3.62 9.22 8.38
C ALA A 81 2.79 7.96 8.74
N ARG A 82 2.44 7.75 10.01
CA ARG A 82 1.71 6.55 10.49
C ARG A 82 0.39 6.22 9.77
N PRO A 83 -0.43 7.19 9.30
CA PRO A 83 -1.63 6.88 8.53
C PRO A 83 -1.38 6.15 7.20
N LEU A 84 -0.14 6.22 6.68
CA LEU A 84 0.29 5.58 5.44
C LEU A 84 0.96 4.21 5.67
N MET A 85 0.95 3.69 6.90
CA MET A 85 1.70 2.49 7.32
C MET A 85 0.80 1.36 7.80
N THR A 86 1.30 0.12 7.75
CA THR A 86 0.77 -0.95 8.60
C THR A 86 1.02 -0.64 10.08
N ARG A 87 0.11 -1.07 10.96
CA ARG A 87 0.22 -0.85 12.40
C ARG A 87 1.47 -1.51 12.99
N GLU A 88 1.82 -2.67 12.44
CA GLU A 88 2.97 -3.49 12.80
C GLU A 88 4.27 -2.73 12.50
N PHE A 89 4.39 -2.16 11.28
CA PHE A 89 5.52 -1.33 10.88
C PHE A 89 5.64 -0.06 11.73
N ALA A 90 4.52 0.67 11.87
CA ALA A 90 4.41 1.89 12.69
C ALA A 90 4.69 1.69 14.19
N THR A 91 4.74 0.43 14.66
CA THR A 91 5.08 0.06 16.03
C THR A 91 6.54 -0.39 16.15
N ARG A 92 7.04 -1.24 15.23
CA ARG A 92 8.41 -1.79 15.32
C ARG A 92 9.51 -0.81 14.89
N ALA A 93 9.22 0.08 13.94
CA ALA A 93 10.26 0.83 13.23
C ALA A 93 10.58 2.22 13.81
N GLU A 94 9.78 2.74 14.75
CA GLU A 94 9.93 4.12 15.24
C GLU A 94 11.32 4.41 15.83
N GLN A 95 11.97 3.46 16.51
CA GLN A 95 13.32 3.68 17.04
C GLN A 95 14.41 3.62 15.94
N ALA A 96 14.19 2.83 14.88
CA ALA A 96 15.13 2.72 13.76
C ALA A 96 15.17 4.00 12.90
N ALA A 97 14.09 4.80 12.90
CA ALA A 97 14.00 6.06 12.16
C ALA A 97 15.08 7.10 12.54
N LEU A 98 15.70 6.99 13.73
CA LEU A 98 16.85 7.82 14.14
C LEU A 98 18.14 7.51 13.36
N ALA A 99 18.22 6.36 12.69
CA ALA A 99 19.43 5.87 12.03
C ALA A 99 19.28 5.68 10.51
N TRP A 100 18.11 6.02 9.94
CA TRP A 100 17.86 5.85 8.50
C TRP A 100 18.49 6.94 7.64
N ALA A 101 18.34 8.21 7.99
CA ALA A 101 19.08 9.27 7.31
C ALA A 101 20.53 9.29 7.82
N PRO A 102 21.54 9.50 6.93
CA PRO A 102 22.93 9.70 7.34
C PRO A 102 23.11 11.13 7.88
N THR A 103 22.47 11.41 9.02
CA THR A 103 22.41 12.70 9.71
C THR A 103 22.83 12.49 11.16
N THR A 104 23.85 13.20 11.63
CA THR A 104 24.32 13.01 13.01
C THR A 104 23.48 13.78 14.03
N THR A 105 23.51 13.27 15.27
CA THR A 105 23.75 14.07 16.50
C THR A 105 23.86 15.59 16.32
N LYS A 106 25.00 15.99 15.76
CA LYS A 106 25.43 17.39 15.65
C LYS A 106 24.72 18.14 14.54
N ASP A 107 24.44 17.48 13.42
CA ASP A 107 23.79 18.10 12.26
C ASP A 107 22.35 18.48 12.60
N TRP A 108 21.61 17.55 13.23
CA TRP A 108 20.25 17.82 13.71
C TRP A 108 20.20 18.97 14.72
N GLN A 109 21.10 18.97 15.71
CA GLN A 109 21.20 20.07 16.68
C GLN A 109 21.53 21.40 16.00
N ASN A 110 22.45 21.42 15.04
CA ASN A 110 22.79 22.61 14.29
C ASN A 110 21.61 23.16 13.47
N TRP A 111 20.88 22.28 12.77
CA TRP A 111 19.69 22.68 12.02
C TRP A 111 18.57 23.18 12.93
N ALA A 112 18.34 22.54 14.08
CA ALA A 112 17.35 22.97 15.06
C ALA A 112 17.70 24.36 15.65
N THR A 113 18.95 24.57 16.07
CA THR A 113 19.42 25.86 16.63
C THR A 113 19.27 27.02 15.66
N HIS A 114 19.50 26.79 14.36
CA HIS A 114 19.41 27.82 13.33
C HIS A 114 18.08 27.81 12.55
N ALA A 115 17.09 27.04 12.99
CA ALA A 115 15.82 26.82 12.31
C ALA A 115 15.98 26.54 10.79
N THR A 116 17.00 25.74 10.42
CA THR A 116 17.35 25.45 9.03
C THR A 116 16.23 24.68 8.34
N PRO A 117 15.60 25.22 7.29
CA PRO A 117 14.63 24.48 6.48
C PRO A 117 15.32 23.32 5.77
N ILE A 118 14.68 22.15 5.77
CA ILE A 118 15.09 20.98 5.00
C ILE A 118 14.05 20.77 3.91
N THR A 119 14.48 20.70 2.64
CA THR A 119 13.61 20.27 1.54
C THR A 119 13.88 18.79 1.27
N THR A 120 12.85 17.96 1.34
CA THR A 120 12.95 16.52 1.07
C THR A 120 12.39 16.20 -0.32
N THR A 121 13.20 15.55 -1.15
CA THR A 121 12.80 15.03 -2.45
C THR A 121 12.86 13.51 -2.43
N VAL A 122 11.81 12.84 -2.92
CA VAL A 122 11.75 11.38 -3.06
C VAL A 122 11.40 11.05 -4.51
N ARG A 123 12.14 10.13 -5.13
CA ARG A 123 11.92 9.69 -6.52
C ARG A 123 12.08 8.17 -6.62
N PRO A 124 11.24 7.46 -7.40
CA PRO A 124 11.51 6.07 -7.72
C PRO A 124 12.80 5.95 -8.55
N THR A 125 13.60 4.93 -8.28
CA THR A 125 14.73 4.57 -9.13
C THR A 125 14.31 3.49 -10.15
N GLY A 126 15.19 3.19 -11.09
CA GLY A 126 15.02 2.06 -12.03
C GLY A 126 15.62 0.75 -11.54
N ASP A 127 15.87 0.60 -10.23
CA ASP A 127 16.58 -0.57 -9.68
C ASP A 127 15.71 -1.83 -9.68
N ASP A 128 16.36 -2.98 -9.88
CA ASP A 128 15.71 -4.30 -9.83
C ASP A 128 15.09 -4.55 -8.45
N HIS A 129 13.76 -4.70 -8.44
CA HIS A 129 12.97 -5.15 -7.30
C HIS A 129 12.35 -6.53 -7.58
N PRO A 130 11.97 -7.31 -6.55
CA PRO A 130 11.18 -8.52 -6.76
C PRO A 130 9.91 -8.23 -7.57
N PRO A 131 9.44 -9.17 -8.42
CA PRO A 131 8.21 -8.97 -9.19
C PRO A 131 7.01 -8.60 -8.30
N ASP A 132 6.26 -7.59 -8.73
CA ASP A 132 5.04 -7.17 -8.04
C ASP A 132 3.99 -8.29 -8.04
N THR A 133 3.22 -8.37 -6.96
CA THR A 133 2.04 -9.24 -6.85
C THR A 133 0.78 -8.38 -6.66
N PRO A 134 -0.43 -8.96 -6.77
CA PRO A 134 -1.67 -8.23 -6.51
C PRO A 134 -1.75 -7.58 -5.11
N THR A 135 -0.93 -8.00 -4.14
CA THR A 135 -0.98 -7.57 -2.73
C THR A 135 0.38 -7.15 -2.14
N SER A 136 1.48 -7.19 -2.91
CA SER A 136 2.82 -6.84 -2.46
C SER A 136 3.63 -6.16 -3.57
N THR A 137 4.22 -5.01 -3.26
CA THR A 137 5.03 -4.22 -4.19
C THR A 137 6.27 -3.67 -3.48
N GLN A 138 7.44 -3.76 -4.11
CA GLN A 138 8.70 -3.22 -3.58
C GLN A 138 9.30 -2.22 -4.57
N ARG A 139 9.87 -1.13 -4.06
CA ARG A 139 10.61 -0.15 -4.86
C ARG A 139 11.86 0.29 -4.12
N VAL A 140 12.89 0.63 -4.88
CA VAL A 140 13.98 1.48 -4.38
C VAL A 140 13.63 2.93 -4.72
N LEU A 141 13.79 3.81 -3.73
CA LEU A 141 13.51 5.23 -3.83
C LEU A 141 14.80 5.99 -3.52
N ALA A 142 15.19 6.92 -4.38
CA ALA A 142 16.21 7.90 -4.08
C ALA A 142 15.59 8.98 -3.20
N VAL A 143 16.17 9.21 -2.02
CA VAL A 143 15.83 10.31 -1.12
C VAL A 143 16.97 11.31 -1.11
N GLU A 144 16.63 12.58 -1.24
CA GLU A 144 17.54 13.72 -1.14
C GLU A 144 17.01 14.68 -0.08
N LEU A 145 17.77 14.87 1.00
CA LEU A 145 17.54 15.93 1.98
C LEU A 145 18.41 17.12 1.60
N GLN A 146 17.79 18.28 1.42
CA GLN A 146 18.48 19.52 1.06
C GLN A 146 18.29 20.56 2.17
N PRO A 147 19.20 20.62 3.16
CA PRO A 147 19.20 21.70 4.14
C PRO A 147 19.55 23.04 3.47
N ALA A 148 18.91 24.13 3.89
CA ALA A 148 19.17 25.44 3.30
C ALA A 148 20.65 25.84 3.43
N ALA A 149 21.21 26.33 2.31
CA ALA A 149 22.61 26.79 2.18
C ALA A 149 23.70 25.75 2.55
N GLN A 150 23.40 24.45 2.48
CA GLN A 150 24.33 23.35 2.73
C GLN A 150 24.32 22.35 1.56
N PRO A 151 25.29 21.43 1.44
CA PRO A 151 25.22 20.33 0.47
C PRO A 151 24.00 19.42 0.72
N GLY A 152 23.42 18.88 -0.35
CA GLY A 152 22.38 17.85 -0.27
C GLY A 152 22.92 16.51 0.24
N ILE A 153 22.04 15.74 0.87
CA ILE A 153 22.32 14.44 1.48
C ILE A 153 21.44 13.40 0.78
N GLY A 154 22.04 12.63 -0.13
CA GLY A 154 21.36 11.58 -0.91
C GLY A 154 21.56 10.19 -0.31
N PHE A 155 20.50 9.36 -0.29
CA PHE A 155 20.56 7.95 0.10
C PHE A 155 19.43 7.12 -0.53
N ALA A 156 19.59 5.79 -0.53
CA ALA A 156 18.63 4.86 -1.12
C ALA A 156 17.73 4.22 -0.04
N VAL A 157 16.43 4.31 -0.25
CA VAL A 157 15.38 3.70 0.58
C VAL A 157 14.80 2.49 -0.14
N TYR A 158 14.80 1.33 0.51
CA TYR A 158 14.15 0.10 0.07
C TYR A 158 12.79 0.02 0.76
N ALA A 159 11.71 0.30 0.04
CA ALA A 159 10.37 0.43 0.60
C ALA A 159 9.44 -0.68 0.08
N HIS A 160 8.66 -1.26 1.00
CA HIS A 160 7.73 -2.36 0.73
C HIS A 160 6.31 -1.93 1.07
N ALA A 161 5.41 -1.96 0.09
CA ALA A 161 3.99 -1.75 0.28
C ALA A 161 3.22 -3.07 0.21
N THR A 162 2.17 -3.18 1.02
CA THR A 162 1.21 -4.28 0.96
C THR A 162 -0.22 -3.77 0.98
N ARG A 163 -1.15 -4.65 0.61
CA ARG A 163 -2.58 -4.48 0.85
C ARG A 163 -3.23 -5.84 1.15
N PRO A 164 -4.30 -5.92 1.96
CA PRO A 164 -4.93 -7.20 2.31
C PRO A 164 -5.46 -7.97 1.10
N ASP A 165 -6.08 -7.27 0.15
CA ASP A 165 -6.64 -7.80 -1.08
C ASP A 165 -6.59 -6.75 -2.21
N ALA A 166 -6.90 -7.16 -3.44
CA ALA A 166 -6.77 -6.30 -4.62
C ALA A 166 -7.77 -5.12 -4.69
N GLY A 167 -8.85 -5.16 -3.91
CA GLY A 167 -9.83 -4.09 -3.78
C GLY A 167 -9.45 -3.01 -2.77
N GLN A 168 -8.49 -3.29 -1.88
CA GLN A 168 -8.06 -2.39 -0.81
C GLN A 168 -6.91 -1.45 -1.22
N GLY A 169 -6.70 -0.43 -0.40
CA GLY A 169 -5.60 0.52 -0.53
C GLY A 169 -4.27 -0.06 -0.08
N TRP A 170 -3.20 0.41 -0.70
CA TRP A 170 -1.82 0.11 -0.33
C TRP A 170 -1.40 0.87 0.93
N VAL A 171 -0.52 0.26 1.73
CA VAL A 171 0.14 0.88 2.90
C VAL A 171 1.60 0.43 2.97
N LEU A 172 2.47 1.27 3.52
CA LEU A 172 3.88 0.95 3.77
C LEU A 172 4.01 -0.09 4.89
N ALA A 173 4.58 -1.25 4.57
CA ALA A 173 4.74 -2.40 5.46
C ALA A 173 6.18 -2.63 5.93
N ASP A 174 7.18 -2.14 5.17
CA ASP A 174 8.57 -2.08 5.60
C ASP A 174 9.35 -0.95 4.92
N LEU A 175 10.44 -0.53 5.57
CA LEU A 175 11.42 0.41 5.06
C LEU A 175 12.81 0.04 5.59
N GLY A 176 13.77 -0.12 4.67
CA GLY A 176 15.19 -0.19 4.98
C GLY A 176 15.96 0.92 4.29
N VAL A 177 17.04 1.40 4.90
CA VAL A 177 18.07 2.21 4.24
C VAL A 177 19.36 1.39 4.18
N ARG A 178 20.07 1.46 3.06
CA ARG A 178 21.46 1.00 2.97
C ARG A 178 22.40 2.19 2.98
N SER A 179 23.36 2.13 3.89
CA SER A 179 24.56 2.96 3.98
C SER A 179 25.73 2.29 3.26
#